data_AF-H9UC43-F1
#
_entry.id   AF-H9UC43-F1
#
_cell.length_a   1.000
_cell.length_b   1.000
_cell.length_c   1.000
_cell.angle_alpha   90.00
_cell.angle_beta   90.00
_cell.angle_gamma   90.00
#
_symmetry.space_group_name_H-M   'P 1'
#
loop_
_entity.id
_entity.type
_entity.pdbx_description
1 polymer ?
#
loop_
_entity_poly.entity_id
_entity_poly.type
_entity_poly.pdbx_seq_one_letter_code
_entity_poly.pdbx_strand_id
1 'polypeptide(L)'
;MDFELYYYFPIPPISWVFLVLRIGAMILIFYTLYALLRFFTEPESETSVGSRREFRKGRSAVNGIDNEELLRAFKTFGLTPYDNYWDASYRYYALRKAILASSLPTEVKESKLQEIDKMFEIVSDYYSKKG
;
A
#
# COMPACT_ATOMS: atom_id res chain seq x y z
N MET A 1 62.81 27.27 27.93
CA MET A 1 62.09 27.48 26.66
C MET A 1 60.72 26.88 26.86
N ASP A 2 59.85 27.70 27.44
CA ASP A 2 58.54 27.28 27.91
C ASP A 2 57.61 27.27 26.71
N PHE A 3 57.06 26.10 26.42
CA PHE A 3 56.06 25.91 25.38
C PHE A 3 54.84 26.72 25.75
N GLU A 4 54.71 27.88 25.11
CA GLU A 4 53.56 28.76 25.25
C GLU A 4 52.29 28.01 24.83
N LEU A 5 51.51 27.67 25.85
CA LEU A 5 50.16 27.11 25.81
C LEU A 5 49.19 28.16 25.23
N TYR A 6 49.30 28.46 23.95
CA TYR A 6 48.44 29.41 23.21
C TYR A 6 47.08 28.83 22.81
N TYR A 7 46.44 28.02 23.68
CA TYR A 7 45.07 27.55 23.48
C TYR A 7 44.19 27.83 24.70
N TYR A 8 44.07 29.11 25.07
CA TYR A 8 43.00 29.59 25.93
C TYR A 8 42.10 30.56 25.15
N PHE A 9 41.20 29.99 24.35
CA PHE A 9 39.97 30.68 24.00
C PHE A 9 38.89 30.15 24.95
N PRO A 10 38.51 30.88 26.02
CA PRO A 10 37.42 30.45 26.88
C PRO A 10 36.12 30.66 26.11
N ILE A 11 35.71 29.66 25.34
CA ILE A 11 34.36 29.59 24.78
C ILE A 11 33.42 29.57 26.01
N PRO A 12 32.59 30.61 26.23
CA PRO A 12 31.74 30.66 27.40
C PRO A 12 30.81 29.43 27.41
N PRO A 13 30.48 28.86 28.58
CA PRO A 13 29.70 27.61 28.67
C PRO A 13 28.34 27.69 27.95
N ILE A 14 27.78 28.90 27.82
CA ILE A 14 26.58 29.19 27.03
C ILE A 14 26.74 28.78 25.55
N SER A 15 27.92 28.98 24.95
CA SER A 15 28.18 28.63 23.56
C SER A 15 28.16 27.12 23.30
N TRP A 16 28.50 26.29 24.29
CA TRP A 16 28.36 24.83 24.20
C TRP A 16 26.90 24.41 24.12
N VAL A 17 26.04 25.04 24.94
CA VAL A 17 24.59 24.82 24.91
C VAL A 17 24.02 25.18 23.54
N PHE A 18 24.43 26.32 22.96
CA PHE A 18 24.04 26.71 21.61
C PHE A 18 24.54 25.73 20.53
N LEU A 19 25.75 25.19 20.68
CA LEU A 19 26.33 24.24 19.72
C LEU A 19 25.57 22.91 19.74
N VAL A 20 25.24 22.40 20.93
CA VAL A 20 24.42 21.18 21.09
C VAL A 20 23.00 21.40 20.54
N LEU A 21 22.38 22.56 20.82
CA LEU A 21 21.08 22.93 20.26
C LEU A 21 21.09 23.00 18.73
N ARG A 22 22.15 23.56 18.13
CA ARG A 22 22.32 23.63 16.67
C ARG A 22 22.43 22.24 16.05
N ILE A 23 23.21 21.34 16.65
CA ILE A 23 23.34 19.95 16.18
C ILE A 23 22.00 19.23 16.31
N GLY A 24 21.30 19.37 17.44
CA GLY A 24 19.98 18.77 17.64
C GLY A 24 18.96 19.27 16.62
N ALA A 25 18.94 20.58 16.33
CA ALA A 25 18.07 21.17 15.32
C ALA A 25 18.38 20.65 13.90
N MET A 26 19.66 20.49 13.54
CA MET A 26 20.04 19.92 12.24
C MET A 26 19.54 18.48 12.11
N ILE A 27 19.70 17.64 13.13
CA ILE A 27 19.19 16.26 13.14
C ILE A 27 17.67 16.24 13.00
N LEU A 28 16.96 17.14 13.70
CA LEU A 28 15.51 17.29 13.60
C LEU A 28 15.06 17.64 12.18
N ILE A 29 15.76 18.54 11.49
CA ILE A 29 15.48 18.91 10.10
C ILE A 29 15.65 17.71 9.16
N PHE A 30 16.74 16.94 9.30
CA PHE A 30 16.93 15.74 8.50
C PHE A 30 15.89 14.65 8.81
N TYR A 31 15.51 14.52 10.08
CA TYR A 31 14.48 13.58 10.50
C TYR A 31 13.10 13.94 9.95
N THR A 32 12.70 15.21 9.98
CA THR A 32 11.43 15.66 9.40
C THR A 32 11.43 15.52 7.88
N LEU A 33 12.55 15.80 7.21
CA LEU A 33 12.69 15.57 5.78
C LEU A 33 12.55 14.07 5.42
N TYR A 34 13.19 13.20 6.20
CA TYR A 34 13.04 11.74 6.05
C TYR A 34 11.61 11.27 6.29
N ALA A 35 10.95 11.79 7.33
CA ALA A 35 9.56 11.47 7.63
C ALA A 35 8.60 11.95 6.52
N LEU A 36 8.83 13.13 5.97
CA LEU A 36 8.06 13.66 4.83
C LEU A 36 8.31 12.85 3.56
N LEU A 37 9.56 12.51 3.23
CA LEU A 37 9.88 11.65 2.08
C LEU A 37 9.22 10.28 2.23
N ARG A 38 9.26 9.70 3.42
CA ARG A 38 8.55 8.46 3.73
C ARG A 38 7.04 8.62 3.54
N PHE A 39 6.45 9.71 4.01
CA PHE A 39 5.03 9.99 3.84
C PHE A 39 4.60 10.17 2.37
N PHE A 40 5.43 10.80 1.54
CA PHE A 40 5.16 10.94 0.11
C PHE A 40 5.39 9.65 -0.71
N THR A 41 6.29 8.77 -0.25
CA THR A 41 6.64 7.53 -0.95
C THR A 41 5.87 6.30 -0.47
N GLU A 42 5.27 6.33 0.72
CA GLU A 42 4.28 5.35 1.18
C GLU A 42 2.89 5.86 0.76
N PRO A 43 2.16 5.18 -0.16
CA PRO A 43 0.77 5.53 -0.40
C PRO A 43 0.02 5.31 0.91
N GLU A 44 -0.78 6.30 1.30
CA GLU A 44 -1.60 6.31 2.52
C GLU A 44 -2.13 4.91 2.83
N SER A 45 -1.57 4.31 3.89
CA SER A 45 -1.99 3.01 4.35
C SER A 45 -3.35 3.14 5.01
N GLU A 46 -4.42 2.89 4.25
CA GLU A 46 -5.64 2.31 4.80
C GLU A 46 -5.23 0.99 5.47
N THR A 47 -4.98 1.02 6.78
CA THR A 47 -4.80 -0.17 7.64
C THR A 47 -3.84 -1.24 7.09
N SER A 48 -2.53 -1.08 7.35
CA SER A 48 -1.49 -2.08 6.96
C SER A 48 -1.71 -3.49 7.55
N VAL A 49 -2.65 -3.65 8.48
CA VAL A 49 -3.06 -4.93 9.06
C VAL A 49 -4.02 -5.71 8.15
N GLY A 50 -4.86 -5.02 7.36
CA GLY A 50 -5.78 -5.64 6.39
C GLY A 50 -5.07 -6.05 5.10
N SER A 51 -4.27 -5.15 4.54
CA SER A 51 -3.58 -5.37 3.26
C SER A 51 -2.58 -6.54 3.31
N ARG A 52 -1.85 -6.73 4.42
CA ARG A 52 -0.92 -7.88 4.57
C ARG A 52 -1.64 -9.23 4.63
N ARG A 53 -2.90 -9.29 5.07
CA ARG A 53 -3.72 -10.52 4.99
C ARG A 53 -4.26 -10.74 3.58
N GLU A 54 -4.66 -9.68 2.89
CA GLU A 54 -5.21 -9.78 1.53
C GLU A 54 -4.18 -10.23 0.49
N PHE A 55 -2.95 -9.72 0.55
CA PHE A 55 -1.87 -10.12 -0.36
C PHE A 55 -1.21 -11.46 -0.01
N ARG A 56 -1.45 -11.97 1.22
CA ARG A 56 -0.92 -13.25 1.72
C ARG A 56 -2.01 -14.33 1.85
N LYS A 57 -3.18 -14.14 1.23
CA LYS A 57 -4.08 -15.25 0.94
C LYS A 57 -3.43 -16.02 -0.21
N GLY A 58 -2.71 -17.08 0.16
CA GLY A 58 -1.92 -17.86 -0.78
C GLY A 58 -2.75 -18.28 -1.98
N ARG A 59 -2.09 -18.44 -3.13
CA ARG A 59 -2.55 -19.25 -4.26
C ARG A 59 -2.76 -20.70 -3.77
N SER A 60 -3.71 -20.93 -2.88
CA SER A 60 -4.26 -22.26 -2.70
C SER A 60 -4.99 -22.53 -4.00
N ALA A 61 -4.43 -23.42 -4.81
CA ALA A 61 -5.07 -23.91 -6.02
C ALA A 61 -6.52 -24.23 -5.67
N VAL A 62 -7.44 -23.62 -6.42
CA VAL A 62 -8.88 -23.85 -6.30
C VAL A 62 -9.15 -25.26 -6.82
N ASN A 63 -8.79 -26.26 -6.02
CA ASN A 63 -9.00 -27.67 -6.34
C ASN A 63 -10.46 -27.99 -6.00
N GLY A 64 -11.23 -28.41 -7.00
CA GLY A 64 -12.65 -28.80 -6.85
C GLY A 64 -13.67 -27.91 -7.57
N ILE A 65 -13.24 -27.02 -8.47
CA ILE A 65 -14.15 -26.27 -9.36
C ILE A 65 -13.86 -26.67 -10.80
N ASP A 66 -14.79 -27.42 -11.40
CA ASP A 66 -14.65 -27.91 -12.79
C ASP A 66 -15.05 -26.86 -13.84
N ASN A 67 -15.60 -25.73 -13.40
CA ASN A 67 -15.99 -24.63 -14.28
C ASN A 67 -14.81 -23.65 -14.51
N GLU A 68 -14.24 -23.69 -15.72
CA GLU A 68 -13.12 -22.85 -16.14
C GLU A 68 -13.43 -21.35 -16.08
N GLU A 69 -14.67 -20.93 -16.40
CA GLU A 69 -15.07 -19.53 -16.32
C GLU A 69 -15.10 -19.03 -14.88
N LEU A 70 -15.59 -19.86 -13.95
CA LEU A 70 -15.61 -19.55 -12.53
C LEU A 70 -14.19 -19.48 -11.94
N LEU A 71 -13.30 -20.41 -12.34
CA LEU A 71 -11.88 -20.37 -12.00
C LEU A 71 -11.20 -19.09 -12.50
N ARG A 72 -11.48 -18.69 -13.75
CA ARG A 72 -10.97 -17.44 -14.31
C ARG A 72 -11.48 -16.24 -13.51
N ALA A 73 -12.75 -16.21 -13.17
CA ALA A 73 -13.33 -15.13 -12.39
C ALA A 73 -12.71 -15.01 -10.99
N PHE A 74 -12.50 -16.14 -10.29
CA PHE A 74 -11.76 -16.13 -9.01
C PHE A 74 -10.34 -15.59 -9.15
N LYS A 75 -9.62 -15.98 -10.20
CA LYS A 75 -8.27 -15.47 -10.48
C LYS A 75 -8.27 -13.97 -10.76
N THR A 76 -9.24 -13.46 -11.53
CA THR A 76 -9.37 -12.03 -11.85
C THR A 76 -9.45 -11.17 -10.61
N PHE A 77 -10.20 -11.62 -9.58
CA PHE A 77 -10.34 -10.89 -8.33
C PHE A 77 -9.37 -11.36 -7.23
N GLY A 78 -8.55 -12.38 -7.48
CA GLY A 78 -7.67 -12.98 -6.47
C GLY A 78 -8.43 -13.57 -5.27
N LEU A 79 -9.63 -14.08 -5.52
CA LEU A 79 -10.54 -14.65 -4.53
C LEU A 79 -10.38 -16.17 -4.45
N THR A 80 -10.84 -16.75 -3.33
CA THR A 80 -10.94 -18.20 -3.13
C THR A 80 -12.39 -18.63 -2.92
N PRO A 81 -12.75 -19.89 -3.19
CA PRO A 81 -14.11 -20.39 -2.96
C PRO A 81 -14.58 -20.26 -1.51
N TYR A 82 -13.64 -20.14 -0.56
CA TYR A 82 -13.92 -19.99 0.87
C TYR A 82 -14.19 -18.55 1.30
N ASP A 83 -13.99 -17.59 0.40
CA ASP A 83 -14.26 -16.18 0.69
C ASP A 83 -15.78 -15.93 0.74
N ASN A 84 -16.16 -14.72 1.13
CA ASN A 84 -17.56 -14.32 1.21
C ASN A 84 -17.91 -13.32 0.09
N TYR A 85 -19.22 -13.10 -0.09
CA TYR A 85 -19.74 -12.16 -1.07
C TYR A 85 -19.25 -10.71 -0.84
N TRP A 86 -19.00 -10.34 0.42
CA TRP A 86 -18.50 -9.01 0.79
C TRP A 86 -17.09 -8.76 0.27
N ASP A 87 -16.18 -9.72 0.44
CA ASP A 87 -14.82 -9.72 -0.09
C ASP A 87 -14.86 -9.61 -1.63
N ALA A 88 -15.76 -10.35 -2.27
CA ALA A 88 -15.94 -10.30 -3.72
C ALA A 88 -16.38 -8.91 -4.20
N SER A 89 -17.37 -8.34 -3.52
CA SER A 89 -17.91 -7.01 -3.83
C SER A 89 -16.84 -5.93 -3.65
N TYR A 90 -16.11 -5.97 -2.54
CA TYR A 90 -15.02 -5.01 -2.27
C TYR A 90 -13.97 -5.04 -3.38
N ARG A 91 -13.51 -6.22 -3.78
CA ARG A 91 -12.48 -6.37 -4.83
C ARG A 91 -12.98 -5.95 -6.20
N TYR A 92 -14.24 -6.22 -6.51
CA TYR A 92 -14.88 -5.73 -7.73
C TYR A 92 -14.86 -4.20 -7.80
N TYR A 93 -15.32 -3.51 -6.74
CA TYR A 93 -15.34 -2.05 -6.71
C TYR A 93 -13.93 -1.44 -6.77
N ALA A 94 -12.96 -2.04 -6.08
CA ALA A 94 -11.57 -1.60 -6.13
C ALA A 94 -10.98 -1.70 -7.55
N LEU A 95 -11.20 -2.83 -8.23
CA LEU A 95 -10.73 -3.06 -9.60
C LEU A 95 -11.41 -2.10 -10.59
N ARG A 96 -12.73 -1.89 -10.44
CA ARG A 96 -13.51 -0.96 -11.24
C ARG A 96 -13.02 0.48 -11.11
N LYS A 97 -12.75 0.93 -9.88
CA LYS A 97 -12.17 2.25 -9.59
C LYS A 97 -10.79 2.41 -10.22
N ALA A 98 -9.94 1.37 -10.14
CA ALA A 98 -8.61 1.39 -10.73
C ALA A 98 -8.65 1.54 -12.27
N ILE A 99 -9.59 0.87 -12.94
CA ILE A 99 -9.76 0.98 -14.40
C ILE A 99 -10.24 2.37 -14.80
N LEU A 100 -11.23 2.91 -14.08
CA LEU A 100 -11.72 4.26 -14.34
C LEU A 100 -10.61 5.31 -14.16
N ALA A 101 -9.79 5.17 -13.12
CA ALA A 101 -8.66 6.05 -12.82
C ALA A 101 -7.45 5.85 -13.74
N SER A 102 -7.38 4.74 -14.49
CA SER A 102 -6.25 4.46 -15.39
C SER A 102 -6.19 5.44 -16.57
N SER A 103 -5.02 5.60 -17.17
CA SER A 103 -4.82 6.39 -18.38
C SER A 103 -5.18 5.66 -19.68
N LEU A 104 -5.97 4.57 -19.60
CA LEU A 104 -6.36 3.78 -20.77
C LEU A 104 -7.29 4.57 -21.71
N PRO A 105 -7.31 4.27 -23.02
CA PRO A 105 -8.31 4.79 -23.94
C PRO A 105 -9.73 4.39 -23.53
N THR A 106 -10.73 5.23 -23.82
CA THR A 106 -12.12 5.04 -23.37
C THR A 106 -12.71 3.69 -23.82
N GLU A 107 -12.51 3.31 -25.08
CA GLU A 107 -12.97 2.02 -25.63
C GLU A 107 -12.36 0.82 -24.89
N VAL A 108 -11.08 0.92 -24.51
CA VAL A 108 -10.37 -0.12 -23.77
C VAL A 108 -10.87 -0.18 -22.32
N LYS A 109 -11.20 0.97 -21.71
CA LYS A 109 -11.83 0.98 -20.38
C LYS A 109 -13.19 0.31 -20.41
N GLU A 110 -14.04 0.65 -21.36
CA GLU A 110 -15.39 0.09 -21.48
C GLU A 110 -15.36 -1.43 -21.66
N SER A 111 -14.52 -1.94 -22.56
CA SER A 111 -14.36 -3.38 -22.74
C SER A 111 -13.84 -4.09 -21.49
N LYS A 112 -12.90 -3.48 -20.76
CA LYS A 112 -12.37 -4.02 -19.50
C LYS A 112 -13.42 -4.00 -18.39
N LEU A 113 -14.21 -2.94 -18.30
CA LEU A 113 -15.32 -2.86 -17.35
C LEU A 113 -16.36 -3.94 -17.63
N GLN A 114 -16.77 -4.14 -18.89
CA GLN A 114 -17.70 -5.20 -19.27
C GLN A 114 -17.15 -6.60 -18.94
N GLU A 115 -15.87 -6.85 -19.20
CA GLU A 115 -15.22 -8.13 -18.85
C GLU A 115 -15.31 -8.38 -17.33
N ILE A 116 -15.06 -7.36 -16.52
CA ILE A 116 -15.06 -7.46 -15.06
C ILE A 116 -16.48 -7.58 -14.50
N ASP A 117 -17.44 -6.84 -15.06
CA ASP A 117 -18.85 -6.92 -14.67
C ASP A 117 -19.37 -8.35 -14.89
N LYS A 118 -19.04 -8.97 -16.04
CA LYS A 118 -19.39 -10.38 -16.32
C LYS A 118 -18.72 -11.35 -15.33
N MET A 119 -17.44 -11.15 -15.02
CA MET A 119 -16.73 -12.02 -14.08
C MET A 119 -17.29 -11.88 -12.65
N PHE A 120 -17.69 -10.68 -12.27
CA PHE A 120 -18.31 -10.43 -10.97
C PHE A 120 -19.68 -11.09 -10.87
N GLU A 121 -20.48 -11.05 -11.93
CA GLU A 121 -21.76 -11.76 -11.99
C GLU A 121 -21.57 -13.26 -11.70
N ILE A 122 -20.64 -13.93 -12.37
CA ILE A 122 -20.34 -15.37 -12.16
C ILE A 122 -19.97 -15.67 -10.70
N VAL A 123 -19.12 -14.84 -10.10
CA VAL A 123 -18.65 -15.05 -8.72
C VAL A 123 -19.74 -14.72 -7.71
N SER A 124 -20.54 -13.69 -7.97
CA SER A 124 -21.70 -13.32 -7.16
C SER A 124 -22.72 -14.45 -7.09
N ASP A 125 -22.97 -15.09 -8.24
CA ASP A 125 -23.88 -16.22 -8.39
C ASP A 125 -23.37 -17.46 -7.63
N TYR A 126 -22.06 -17.67 -7.60
CA TYR A 126 -21.46 -18.75 -6.82
C TYR A 126 -21.64 -18.53 -5.32
N TYR A 127 -21.30 -17.33 -4.82
CA TYR A 127 -21.41 -17.06 -3.38
C TYR A 127 -22.86 -16.95 -2.90
N SER A 128 -23.78 -16.49 -3.74
CA SER A 128 -25.22 -16.43 -3.42
C SER A 128 -25.84 -17.81 -3.28
N LYS A 129 -25.40 -18.80 -4.08
CA LYS A 129 -25.85 -20.20 -3.98
C LYS A 129 -25.20 -20.97 -2.83
N LYS A 130 -24.10 -20.46 -2.29
CA LYS A 130 -23.34 -21.09 -1.20
C LYS A 130 -23.80 -20.64 0.19
N GLY A 131 -24.35 -19.42 0.30
CA GLY A 131 -24.95 -18.88 1.53
C GLY A 131 -26.38 -19.37 1.76
#